data_AF-A0A8I1ZPU9-F1
#
_entry.id   AF-A0A8I1ZPU9-F1
#
_cell.length_a   1.000
_cell.length_b   1.000
_cell.length_c   1.000
_cell.angle_alpha   90.00
_cell.angle_beta   90.00
_cell.angle_gamma   90.00
#
_symmetry.space_group_name_H-M   'P 1'
#
loop_
_entity.id
_entity.type
_entity.pdbx_description
1 polymer ?
#
loop_
_entity_poly.entity_id
_entity_poly.type
_entity_poly.pdbx_seq_one_letter_code
_entity_poly.pdbx_strand_id
1 'polypeptide(L)' 'MIEKIPFLHRQRMYNIIVEEDIAFTALHSLLDDLIGQGAFEAGEDCGELYRFQHGDVSYTIGVDGVDVIISIR' A
#
# COMPACT_ATOMS: atom_id res chain seq x y z
N MET A 1 -1.03 -17.27 0.88
CA MET A 1 -1.65 -17.26 -0.47
C MET A 1 -1.69 -15.79 -0.86
N ILE A 2 -1.22 -15.40 -2.05
CA ILE A 2 -1.27 -13.98 -2.43
C ILE A 2 -2.72 -13.64 -2.75
N GLU A 3 -3.29 -12.70 -2.01
CA GLU A 3 -4.63 -12.17 -2.27
C GLU A 3 -4.54 -10.84 -3.01
N LYS A 4 -5.42 -10.65 -4.01
CA LYS A 4 -5.60 -9.37 -4.70
C LYS A 4 -6.98 -8.82 -4.35
N ILE A 5 -7.01 -7.77 -3.54
CA ILE A 5 -8.22 -7.20 -2.97
C ILE A 5 -8.45 -5.82 -3.59
N PRO A 6 -9.53 -5.61 -4.36
CA PRO A 6 -9.90 -4.27 -4.81
C PRO A 6 -10.38 -3.44 -3.61
N PHE A 7 -9.79 -2.27 -3.42
CA PHE A 7 -10.04 -1.40 -2.28
C PHE A 7 -10.30 0.03 -2.72
N LEU A 8 -11.45 0.59 -2.34
CA LEU A 8 -11.79 1.97 -2.64
C LEU A 8 -11.34 2.89 -1.51
N HIS A 9 -10.48 3.86 -1.81
CA HIS A 9 -10.01 4.85 -0.83
C HIS A 9 -9.93 6.24 -1.46
N ARG A 10 -10.49 7.25 -0.79
CA ARG A 10 -10.58 8.64 -1.28
C ARG A 10 -11.00 8.76 -2.77
N GLN A 11 -12.04 8.01 -3.17
CA GLN A 11 -12.57 7.98 -4.54
C GLN A 11 -11.65 7.40 -5.62
N ARG A 12 -10.51 6.80 -5.25
CA ARG A 12 -9.64 6.05 -6.16
C ARG A 12 -9.66 4.56 -5.78
N MET A 13 -9.70 3.70 -6.79
CA MET A 13 -9.64 2.25 -6.59
C MET A 13 -8.18 1.79 -6.64
N TYR A 14 -7.77 1.07 -5.61
CA TYR A 14 -6.45 0.47 -5.48
C TYR A 14 -6.59 -1.04 -5.49
N ASN A 15 -5.56 -1.72 -5.97
CA ASN A 15 -5.47 -3.17 -5.88
C ASN A 15 -4.46 -3.53 -4.82
N ILE A 16 -4.93 -4.01 -3.67
CA ILE A 16 -4.07 -4.40 -2.57
C ILE A 16 -3.64 -5.85 -2.79
N ILE A 17 -2.33 -6.06 -2.89
CA ILE A 17 -1.70 -7.37 -3.05
C ILE A 17 -0.97 -7.66 -1.75
N VAL A 18 -1.42 -8.64 -0.99
CA VAL A 18 -0.85 -8.93 0.33
C VAL A 18 -0.71 -10.43 0.55
N GLU A 19 0.36 -10.84 1.24
CA GLU A 19 0.62 -12.24 1.61
C GLU A 19 0.05 -12.62 2.97
N GLU A 20 -0.07 -11.65 3.87
CA GLU A 20 -0.51 -11.78 5.27
C GLU A 20 -1.71 -10.86 5.55
N ASP A 21 -2.49 -11.18 6.59
CA ASP A 21 -3.64 -10.35 6.96
C ASP A 21 -3.19 -8.94 7.38
N ILE A 22 -3.86 -7.92 6.85
CA ILE A 22 -3.69 -6.53 7.24
C ILE A 22 -4.99 -5.98 7.85
N ALA A 23 -4.87 -5.31 8.99
CA ALA A 23 -6.01 -4.63 9.59
C ALA A 23 -6.49 -3.47 8.69
N PHE A 24 -7.81 -3.34 8.52
CA PHE A 24 -8.41 -2.26 7.72
C PHE A 24 -7.93 -0.85 8.15
N THR A 25 -7.75 -0.62 9.45
CA THR A 25 -7.24 0.65 9.98
C THR A 25 -5.80 0.92 9.58
N ALA A 26 -4.97 -0.12 9.55
CA ALA A 26 -3.59 -0.04 9.09
C ALA A 26 -3.56 0.24 7.58
N LEU A 27 -4.40 -0.43 6.80
CA LEU A 27 -4.51 -0.22 5.35
C LEU A 27 -4.93 1.22 5.00
N HIS A 28 -5.94 1.77 5.68
CA HIS A 28 -6.35 3.17 5.47
C HIS A 28 -5.22 4.15 5.82
N SER A 29 -4.54 3.95 6.94
CA SER A 29 -3.43 4.81 7.36
C SER A 29 -2.26 4.75 6.38
N LEU A 30 -1.94 3.54 5.89
CA LEU A 30 -0.92 3.28 4.90
C LEU A 30 -1.23 4.01 3.58
N LEU A 31 -2.46 3.88 3.07
CA LEU A 31 -2.84 4.56 1.82
C LEU A 31 -2.83 6.08 1.98
N ASP A 32 -3.26 6.61 3.12
CA ASP A 32 -3.19 8.04 3.40
C ASP A 32 -1.74 8.57 3.42
N ASP A 33 -0.82 7.80 4.00
CA ASP A 33 0.61 8.14 4.04
C ASP A 33 1.24 8.10 2.64
N LEU A 34 0.97 7.06 1.84
CA LEU A 34 1.42 6.95 0.46
C LEU A 34 0.90 8.08 -0.43
N ILE A 35 -0.39 8.45 -0.28
CA ILE A 35 -0.96 9.60 -0.99
C ILE A 35 -0.26 10.88 -0.56
N GLY A 36 0.00 11.06 0.74
CA GLY A 36 0.73 12.21 1.28
C GLY A 36 2.16 12.33 0.75
N GLN A 37 2.79 11.20 0.43
CA GLN A 37 4.14 11.13 -0.15
C GLN A 37 4.16 11.27 -1.68
N GLY A 38 2.99 11.36 -2.33
CA GLY A 38 2.91 11.43 -3.79
C GLY A 38 3.23 10.09 -4.48
N ALA A 39 3.17 8.97 -3.77
CA ALA A 39 3.56 7.64 -4.28
C ALA A 39 2.76 7.16 -5.50
N PHE A 40 1.63 7.82 -5.79
CA PHE A 40 0.74 7.50 -6.92
C PHE A 40 0.78 8.56 -8.03
N GLU A 41 1.65 9.56 -7.91
CA GLU A 41 1.90 10.57 -8.93
C GLU A 41 2.96 10.02 -9.90
N ALA A 42 2.70 10.15 -11.20
CA ALA A 42 3.46 9.49 -12.26
C ALA A 42 4.87 10.08 -12.41
N GLY A 43 5.79 9.67 -11.55
CA GLY A 43 7.23 9.73 -11.80
C GLY A 43 7.66 8.46 -12.54
N GLU A 44 8.56 8.58 -13.52
CA GLU A 44 9.00 7.51 -14.42
C GLU A 44 9.71 6.33 -13.73
N ASP A 45 9.91 6.38 -12.42
CA ASP A 45 10.59 5.36 -11.63
C ASP A 45 9.59 4.34 -11.07
N CYS A 46 9.31 3.31 -11.87
CA CYS A 46 8.68 2.08 -11.39
C CYS A 46 9.46 1.49 -10.20
N GLY A 47 8.80 1.28 -9.06
CA GLY A 47 9.32 0.40 -8.01
C GLY A 47 9.83 1.06 -6.73
N GLU A 48 9.31 2.23 -6.37
CA GLU A 48 9.61 2.78 -5.04
C GLU A 48 9.07 1.88 -3.93
N LEU A 49 9.96 1.54 -2.99
CA LEU A 49 9.66 0.76 -1.80
C LEU A 49 9.50 1.71 -0.61
N TYR A 50 8.30 1.75 -0.05
CA TYR A 50 7.97 2.51 1.13
C TYR A 50 8.04 1.62 2.37
N ARG A 51 8.45 2.20 3.49
CA ARG A 51 8.39 1.54 4.79
C ARG A 51 7.34 2.26 5.63
N PHE A 52 6.39 1.49 6.13
CA PHE A 52 5.31 2.00 6.96
C PHE A 52 5.27 1.23 8.28
N GLN A 53 5.13 1.94 9.40
CA GLN A 53 5.01 1.31 10.70
C GLN A 53 3.63 1.62 11.28
N HIS A 54 2.90 0.57 11.68
CA HIS A 54 1.62 0.71 12.37
C HIS A 54 1.67 -0.06 13.69
N GLY A 55 1.82 0.67 14.79
CA GLY A 55 2.08 0.07 16.10
C GLY A 55 3.42 -0.69 16.09
N ASP A 56 3.37 -1.98 16.41
CA ASP A 56 4.56 -2.86 16.48
C ASP A 56 4.84 -3.60 15.17
N VAL A 57 4.03 -3.41 14.13
CA VAL A 57 4.18 -4.10 12.83
C VAL A 57 4.82 -3.15 11.82
N SER A 58 5.87 -3.63 11.15
CA SER A 58 6.53 -2.93 10.06
C SER A 58 6.15 -3.55 8.72
N TYR A 59 5.69 -2.71 7.80
CA TYR A 59 5.27 -3.07 6.46
C TYR A 59 6.25 -2.52 5.44
N THR A 60 6.55 -3.33 4.42
CA THR A 60 7.22 -2.90 3.21
C THR A 60 6.20 -2.84 2.09
N ILE A 61 6.10 -1.71 1.41
CA ILE A 61 5.10 -1.46 0.39
C ILE A 61 5.77 -1.15 -0.94
N GLY A 62 5.45 -1.92 -1.97
CA GLY A 62 5.73 -1.55 -3.36
C GLY A 62 4.51 -0.90 -3.98
N VAL A 63 4.69 0.23 -4.64
CA VAL A 63 3.61 0.90 -5.39
C VAL A 63 3.93 0.85 -6.89
N ASP A 64 2.97 0.36 -7.67
CA ASP A 64 3.01 0.39 -9.13
C ASP A 64 1.66 0.90 -9.66
N GLY A 65 1.58 2.20 -9.91
CA GLY A 65 0.37 2.87 -10.41
C GLY A 65 -0.82 2.85 -9.44
N VAL A 66 -1.61 1.78 -9.45
CA VAL A 66 -2.73 1.54 -8.52
C VAL A 66 -2.61 0.20 -7.79
N ASP A 67 -1.65 -0.63 -8.17
CA ASP A 67 -1.31 -1.85 -7.45
C ASP A 67 -0.41 -1.50 -6.26
N VAL A 68 -0.79 -1.99 -5.08
CA VAL A 68 -0.10 -1.76 -3.80
C VAL A 68 0.26 -3.11 -3.23
N ILE A 69 1.54 -3.45 -3.27
CA ILE A 69 2.07 -4.73 -2.79
C ILE A 69 2.55 -4.54 -1.37
N ILE A 70 1.97 -5.27 -0.42
CA ILE A 70 2.28 -5.17 1.01
C ILE A 70 2.94 -6.48 1.46
N SER A 71 4.12 -6.36 2.07
CA SER A 71 4.85 -7.46 2.69
C SER A 71 5.19 -7.10 4.14
N ILE A 72 4.93 -8.03 5.06
CA ILE A 72 5.29 -7.91 6.47
C ILE A 72 6.66 -8.60 6.64
N ARG A 73 7.58 -7.97 7.36
CA ARG A 73 8.89 -8.55 7.68
C ARG A 73 9.24 -8.34 9.14
#